data_AF-A0A967SYE0-F1
#
_entry.id   AF-A0A967SYE0-F1
#
_cell.length_a   1.000
_cell.length_b   1.000
_cell.length_c   1.000
_cell.angle_alpha   90.00
_cell.angle_beta   90.00
_cell.angle_gamma   90.00
#
_symmetry.space_group_name_H-M   'P 1'
#
loop_
_entity.id
_entity.type
_entity.pdbx_description
1 polymer ?
#
loop_
_entity_poly.entity_id
_entity_poly.type
_entity_poly.pdbx_seq_one_letter_code
_entity_poly.pdbx_strand_id
1 'polypeptide(L)' 'GKFMNSDNKTVIDYAHAMTAGKKYKTEMAIALYYAIRDGFKYNPYQIDLRREALKASALLSRDYGYCI' A
#
# COMPACT_ATOMS: atom_id res chain seq x y z
N GLY A 1 11.27 -3.49 -6.55
CA GLY A 1 11.02 -2.55 -7.67
C GLY A 1 11.01 -1.11 -7.17
N LYS A 2 11.53 -0.15 -7.94
CA LYS A 2 11.81 1.24 -7.49
C LYS A 2 10.60 2.01 -6.91
N PHE A 3 9.38 1.67 -7.32
CA PHE A 3 8.12 2.31 -6.87
C PHE A 3 7.37 1.48 -5.83
N MET A 4 7.48 0.15 -5.89
CA MET A 4 6.91 -0.76 -4.90
C MET A 4 7.43 -0.46 -3.49
N ASN A 5 8.65 0.07 -3.37
CA ASN A 5 9.25 0.54 -2.11
C ASN A 5 9.09 -0.46 -0.96
N SER A 6 9.20 -1.76 -1.29
CA SER A 6 8.94 -2.89 -0.41
C SER A 6 9.93 -3.03 0.74
N ASP A 7 11.10 -2.43 0.58
CA ASP A 7 12.20 -2.48 1.56
C ASP A 7 12.08 -1.33 2.58
N ASN A 8 11.06 -0.48 2.43
CA ASN A 8 10.79 0.62 3.35
C ASN A 8 10.15 0.11 4.63
N LYS A 9 10.69 0.53 5.78
CA LYS A 9 10.21 0.13 7.10
C LYS A 9 8.71 0.35 7.29
N THR A 10 8.16 1.49 6.85
CA THR A 10 6.72 1.78 6.99
C THR A 10 5.85 0.82 6.19
N VAL A 11 6.32 0.41 5.01
CA VAL A 11 5.61 -0.57 4.16
C VAL A 11 5.67 -1.97 4.78
N ILE A 12 6.83 -2.35 5.33
CA ILE A 12 7.03 -3.62 6.03
C ILE A 12 6.17 -3.69 7.30
N ASP A 13 6.21 -2.65 8.14
CA ASP A 13 5.43 -2.56 9.37
C ASP A 13 3.92 -2.65 9.09
N TYR A 14 3.44 -1.92 8.07
CA TYR A 14 2.04 -1.97 7.66
C TYR A 14 1.65 -3.36 7.15
N ALA A 15 2.48 -3.98 6.31
CA ALA A 15 2.22 -5.33 5.80
C ALA A 15 2.18 -6.36 6.94
N HIS A 16 3.07 -6.26 7.92
CA HIS A 16 3.05 -7.11 9.11
C HIS A 16 1.80 -6.90 9.95
N ALA A 17 1.37 -5.65 10.16
CA ALA A 17 0.16 -5.35 10.91
C ALA A 17 -1.09 -5.96 10.24
N MET A 18 -1.22 -5.85 8.91
CA MET A 18 -2.38 -6.37 8.18
C MET A 18 -2.39 -7.89 8.03
N THR A 19 -1.23 -8.54 8.17
CA THR A 19 -1.09 -10.00 8.03
C THR A 19 -0.91 -10.72 9.36
N ALA A 20 -0.91 -9.99 10.48
CA ALA A 20 -0.76 -10.54 11.81
C ALA A 20 -1.78 -11.66 12.09
N GLY A 21 -1.29 -12.80 12.58
CA GLY A 21 -2.13 -13.96 12.91
C GLY A 21 -2.61 -14.79 11.71
N LYS A 22 -2.23 -14.46 10.47
CA LYS A 22 -2.49 -15.31 9.29
C LYS A 22 -1.41 -16.37 9.13
N LYS A 23 -1.82 -17.58 8.74
CA LYS A 23 -0.91 -18.74 8.64
C LYS A 23 -0.52 -19.05 7.21
N TYR A 24 -1.44 -18.84 6.27
CA TYR A 24 -1.19 -19.14 4.85
C TYR A 24 -0.92 -17.87 4.04
N LYS A 25 0.02 -17.97 3.10
CA LYS A 25 0.37 -16.86 2.19
C LYS A 25 -0.84 -16.31 1.43
N THR A 26 -1.79 -17.17 1.07
CA THR A 26 -3.03 -16.77 0.40
C THR A 26 -3.89 -15.86 1.27
N GLU A 27 -4.01 -16.17 2.57
CA GLU A 27 -4.77 -15.32 3.52
C GLU A 27 -4.10 -13.97 3.72
N MET A 28 -2.77 -13.95 3.77
CA MET A 28 -1.98 -12.73 3.87
C MET A 28 -2.19 -11.83 2.64
N ALA A 29 -2.15 -12.42 1.44
CA ALA A 29 -2.37 -11.69 0.19
C ALA A 29 -3.79 -11.11 0.11
N ILE A 30 -4.80 -11.88 0.49
CA ILE A 30 -6.20 -11.43 0.54
C ILE A 30 -6.37 -10.28 1.55
N ALA A 31 -5.78 -10.41 2.74
CA ALA A 31 -5.86 -9.38 3.79
C ALA A 31 -5.20 -8.06 3.32
N LEU A 32 -4.02 -8.14 2.71
CA LEU A 32 -3.35 -6.97 2.14
C LEU A 32 -4.18 -6.32 1.04
N TYR A 33 -4.78 -7.13 0.16
CA TYR A 33 -5.64 -6.61 -0.91
C TYR A 33 -6.83 -5.82 -0.35
N TYR A 34 -7.56 -6.38 0.62
CA TYR A 34 -8.69 -5.67 1.23
C TYR A 34 -8.26 -4.45 2.03
N ALA A 35 -7.13 -4.50 2.73
CA ALA A 35 -6.59 -3.35 3.46
C ALA A 35 -6.28 -2.16 2.54
N ILE A 36 -5.76 -2.41 1.34
CA ILE A 36 -5.49 -1.34 0.37
C ILE A 36 -6.77 -0.88 -0.33
N ARG A 37 -7.61 -1.82 -0.80
CA ARG A 37 -8.84 -1.50 -1.54
C ARG A 37 -9.81 -0.67 -0.69
N ASP A 38 -9.96 -1.04 0.58
CA ASP A 38 -10.96 -0.45 1.47
C ASP A 38 -10.38 0.70 2.31
N GLY A 39 -9.06 0.75 2.49
CA GLY A 39 -8.38 1.77 3.29
C GLY A 39 -8.03 3.06 2.54
N PHE A 40 -7.98 3.05 1.21
CA PHE A 40 -7.57 4.21 0.40
C PHE A 40 -8.62 4.54 -0.65
N LYS A 41 -9.10 5.78 -0.66
CA LYS A 41 -10.05 6.25 -1.67
C LYS A 41 -9.40 6.34 -3.03
N TYR A 42 -10.00 5.74 -4.05
CA TYR A 42 -9.54 5.92 -5.42
C TYR A 42 -9.90 7.34 -5.91
N ASN A 43 -8.91 8.18 -6.17
CA ASN A 43 -9.09 9.55 -6.64
C ASN A 43 -8.23 9.82 -7.90
N PRO A 44 -8.80 9.67 -9.11
CA PRO A 44 -8.07 9.87 -10.37
C PRO A 44 -7.80 11.34 -10.71
N TYR A 45 -8.33 12.29 -9.94
CA TYR A 45 -8.19 13.73 -10.22
C TYR A 45 -7.06 14.41 -9.42
N GLN A 46 -6.44 13.70 -8.47
CA GLN A 46 -5.31 14.18 -7.67
C GLN A 46 -4.07 13.33 -7.88
N ILE A 47 -3.63 13.21 -9.14
CA ILE A 47 -2.44 12.46 -9.51
C ILE A 47 -1.19 13.33 -9.28
N ASP A 48 -0.34 12.88 -8.36
CA ASP A 48 0.99 13.45 -8.17
C ASP A 48 2.04 12.56 -8.85
N LEU A 49 2.57 13.05 -9.97
CA LEU A 49 3.53 12.31 -10.82
C LEU A 49 4.97 12.43 -10.33
N ARG A 50 5.24 13.12 -9.21
CA ARG A 50 6.58 13.17 -8.63
C ARG A 50 7.03 11.78 -8.23
N ARG A 51 8.29 11.46 -8.49
CA ARG A 51 8.86 10.10 -8.31
C ARG A 51 8.72 9.59 -6.87
N GLU A 52 8.71 10.51 -5.92
CA GLU A 52 8.55 10.28 -4.49
C GLU A 52 7.09 9.98 -4.13
N ALA A 53 6.13 10.64 -4.78
CA ALA A 53 4.70 10.47 -4.58
C ALA A 53 4.17 9.14 -5.15
N LEU A 54 4.88 8.56 -6.12
CA LEU A 54 4.58 7.25 -6.72
C LEU A 54 5.08 6.06 -5.88
N LYS A 55 5.73 6.30 -4.74
CA LYS A 55 6.22 5.22 -3.87
C LYS A 55 5.12 4.69 -2.97
N ALA A 56 5.08 3.38 -2.72
CA ALA A 56 4.10 2.77 -1.80
C ALA A 56 4.09 3.40 -0.39
N SER A 57 5.27 3.81 0.12
CA SER A 57 5.36 4.53 1.40
C SER A 57 4.63 5.88 1.42
N ALA A 58 4.55 6.55 0.27
CA ALA A 58 3.85 7.83 0.13
C ALA A 58 2.33 7.65 -0.05
N LEU A 59 1.88 6.44 -0.42
CA LEU A 59 0.47 6.06 -0.35
C LEU A 59 0.04 5.93 1.12
N LEU A 60 0.88 5.30 1.97
CA LEU A 60 0.59 5.15 3.40
C LEU A 60 0.51 6.46 4.19
N SER A 61 0.95 7.59 3.61
CA SER A 61 0.88 8.92 4.24
C SER A 61 -0.35 9.74 3.81
N ARG A 62 -1.27 9.18 3.02
CA ARG A 62 -2.47 9.85 2.49
C ARG A 62 -3.68 8.92 2.55
N ASP A 63 -4.88 9.47 2.47
CA ASP A 63 -6.15 8.70 2.49
C ASP A 63 -6.69 8.37 1.09
N TYR A 64 -5.93 8.67 0.02
CA TYR A 64 -6.31 8.46 -1.37
C TYR A 64 -5.19 7.84 -2.22
N GLY A 65 -5.56 7.08 -3.24
CA GLY A 65 -4.66 6.50 -4.23
C GLY A 65 -5.20 6.67 -5.65
N TYR A 66 -4.36 6.40 -6.64
CA TYR A 66 -4.70 6.38 -8.07
C TYR A 66 -3.95 5.23 -8.74
N CYS A 67 -4.37 4.83 -9.95
CA CYS A 67 -3.64 3.78 -10.68
C CYS A 67 -2.24 4.28 -11.06
N ILE A 68 -1.25 3.39 -10.92
CA ILE A 68 0.15 3.58 -11.32
C ILE A 68 0.57 2.30 -12.04
#